data_AF-C5DTN1-F1
#
_entry.id   AF-C5DTN1-F1
#
_cell.length_a   1.000
_cell.length_b   1.000
_cell.length_c   1.000
_cell.angle_alpha   90.00
_cell.angle_beta   90.00
_cell.angle_gamma   90.00
#
_symmetry.space_group_name_H-M   'P 1'
#
loop_
_entity.id
_entity.type
_entity.pdbx_description
1 polymer ?
#
loop_
_entity_poly.entity_id
_entity_poly.type
_entity_poly.pdbx_seq_one_letter_code
_entity_poly.pdbx_strand_id
1 'polypeptide(L)'
;MVYTGFGLQQITPPDTRAYSELTPEEQGEKGAQMVMNFMTSCPGKSVMSGVTGFALGGVFGLFMASMAYDTPLGATGPHGLNTNVKSIADLPFKQQVKIQFADMGKRSYSSAKNFGYLGLIYAGVECCLESFRGKNDLYNGVSAGCITGGGLAYKGGPQSAAVGCAGFAAFSAAIDWYMRSEDGRPPKDDFNE
;
A
#
# COMPACT_ATOMS: atom_id res chain seq x y z
N MET A 1 -4.27 28.60 1.11
CA MET A 1 -5.18 28.18 2.18
C MET A 1 -4.35 27.77 3.39
N VAL A 2 -4.77 28.19 4.58
CA VAL A 2 -4.14 27.79 5.85
C VAL A 2 -4.33 26.27 5.97
N TYR A 3 -3.23 25.53 6.16
CA TYR A 3 -3.27 24.11 6.48
C TYR A 3 -4.08 23.91 7.77
N THR A 4 -5.37 23.62 7.64
CA THR A 4 -6.20 23.02 8.69
C THR A 4 -5.89 21.53 8.77
N GLY A 5 -4.60 21.23 8.96
CA GLY A 5 -4.01 19.90 9.00
C GLY A 5 -3.76 19.44 10.43
N PHE A 6 -4.76 19.57 11.29
CA PHE A 6 -4.83 18.86 12.56
C PHE A 6 -6.32 18.81 12.90
N GLY A 7 -6.89 17.63 13.09
CA GLY A 7 -8.30 17.40 13.47
C GLY A 7 -8.67 17.94 14.86
N LEU A 8 -8.21 19.14 15.22
CA LEU A 8 -8.53 19.85 16.45
C LEU A 8 -9.99 20.35 16.47
N GLN A 9 -10.69 20.41 15.33
CA GLN A 9 -12.15 20.66 15.32
C GLN A 9 -12.96 19.48 15.90
N GLN A 10 -12.34 18.33 16.18
CA GLN A 10 -12.99 17.14 16.71
C GLN A 10 -12.63 16.84 18.18
N ILE A 11 -12.02 17.79 18.90
CA ILE A 11 -11.87 17.65 20.36
C ILE A 11 -13.21 18.00 21.01
N THR A 12 -14.20 17.13 20.84
CA THR A 12 -15.24 16.99 21.87
C THR A 12 -14.51 16.43 23.10
N PRO A 13 -14.65 17.02 24.30
CA PRO A 13 -14.00 16.49 25.50
C PRO A 13 -14.35 15.00 25.65
N PRO A 14 -13.39 14.14 26.04
CA PRO A 14 -13.67 12.72 26.19
C PRO A 14 -14.77 12.53 27.22
N ASP A 15 -15.93 12.02 26.78
CA ASP A 15 -17.05 11.74 27.68
C ASP A 15 -16.69 10.55 28.58
N THR A 16 -16.40 10.88 29.84
CA THR A 16 -15.92 9.95 30.88
C THR A 16 -16.97 8.95 31.37
N ARG A 17 -18.23 9.07 30.93
CA ARG A 17 -19.31 8.14 31.30
C ARG A 17 -19.05 6.74 30.74
N ALA A 18 -19.30 5.72 31.55
CA ALA A 18 -19.10 4.31 31.19
C ALA A 18 -20.05 3.89 30.06
N TYR A 19 -19.62 2.99 29.17
CA TYR A 19 -20.37 2.56 27.97
C TYR A 19 -21.81 2.07 28.28
N SER A 20 -22.02 1.53 29.48
CA SER A 20 -23.30 1.04 30.01
C SER A 20 -24.27 2.13 30.44
N GLU A 21 -23.82 3.37 30.63
CA GLU A 21 -24.63 4.50 31.10
C GLU A 21 -25.12 5.41 29.97
N LEU A 22 -24.80 5.08 28.72
CA LEU A 22 -25.16 5.87 27.55
C LEU A 22 -26.47 5.42 26.91
N THR A 23 -27.19 6.38 26.34
CA THR A 23 -28.35 6.10 25.50
C THR A 23 -27.95 5.35 24.22
N PRO A 24 -28.86 4.63 23.56
CA PRO A 24 -28.55 3.90 22.32
C PRO A 24 -27.97 4.79 21.21
N GLU A 25 -28.41 6.06 21.13
CA GLU A 25 -27.87 7.03 20.16
C GLU A 25 -26.44 7.46 20.51
N GLU A 26 -26.17 7.81 21.77
CA GLU A 26 -24.83 8.17 22.23
C GLU A 26 -23.84 6.97 22.16
N GLN A 27 -24.31 5.73 22.37
CA GLN A 27 -23.53 4.51 22.14
C GLN A 27 -23.15 4.35 20.66
N GLY A 28 -24.06 4.71 19.76
CA GLY A 28 -23.81 4.75 18.32
C GLY A 28 -22.75 5.79 17.95
N GLU A 29 -22.85 7.01 18.49
CA GLU A 29 -21.88 8.09 18.27
C GLU A 29 -20.49 7.74 18.83
N LYS A 30 -20.41 7.22 20.06
CA LYS A 30 -19.13 6.73 20.63
C LYS A 30 -18.54 5.59 19.83
N GLY A 31 -19.38 4.68 19.33
CA GLY A 31 -18.98 3.60 18.42
C GLY A 31 -18.37 4.15 17.14
N ALA A 32 -19.04 5.10 16.49
CA ALA A 32 -18.55 5.77 15.30
C ALA A 32 -17.23 6.52 15.55
N GLN A 33 -17.12 7.22 16.69
CA GLN A 33 -15.88 7.91 17.08
C GLN A 33 -14.73 6.94 17.29
N MET A 34 -14.95 5.79 17.94
CA MET A 34 -13.92 4.76 18.10
C MET A 34 -13.46 4.20 16.74
N VAL A 35 -14.39 3.98 15.81
CA VAL A 35 -14.06 3.53 14.45
C VAL A 35 -13.25 4.59 13.70
N MET A 36 -13.65 5.86 13.75
CA MET A 36 -12.92 6.96 13.11
C MET A 36 -11.53 7.16 13.71
N ASN A 37 -11.41 7.08 15.04
CA ASN A 37 -10.12 7.14 15.73
C ASN A 37 -9.21 5.99 15.30
N PHE A 38 -9.76 4.77 15.14
CA PHE A 38 -9.00 3.65 14.62
C PHE A 38 -8.57 3.86 13.16
N MET A 39 -9.49 4.25 12.27
CA MET A 39 -9.19 4.46 10.85
C MET A 39 -8.15 5.56 10.62
N THR A 40 -8.15 6.59 11.45
CA THR A 40 -7.19 7.71 11.37
C THR A 40 -5.87 7.41 12.08
N SER A 41 -5.83 6.39 12.95
CA SER A 41 -4.61 5.95 13.63
C SER A 41 -3.62 5.26 12.67
N CYS A 42 -2.33 5.29 13.01
CA CYS A 42 -1.30 4.60 12.23
C CYS A 42 -1.54 3.11 12.00
N PRO A 43 -1.98 2.29 12.98
CA PRO A 43 -2.31 0.89 12.70
C PRO A 43 -3.50 0.76 11.75
N GLY A 44 -4.51 1.62 11.86
CA GLY A 44 -5.64 1.66 10.93
C GLY A 44 -5.21 1.98 9.50
N LYS A 45 -4.46 3.08 9.30
CA LYS A 45 -3.90 3.45 7.99
C LYS A 45 -3.04 2.35 7.39
N SER A 46 -2.19 1.71 8.20
CA SER A 46 -1.31 0.61 7.76
C SER A 46 -2.12 -0.59 7.27
N VAL A 47 -3.15 -1.00 8.01
CA VAL A 47 -4.00 -2.13 7.64
C VAL A 47 -4.82 -1.81 6.39
N MET A 48 -5.43 -0.63 6.31
CA MET A 48 -6.19 -0.21 5.15
C MET A 48 -5.32 -0.17 3.88
N SER A 49 -4.12 0.41 3.98
CA SER A 49 -3.14 0.43 2.89
C SER A 49 -2.69 -0.99 2.51
N GLY A 50 -2.44 -1.85 3.49
CA GLY A 50 -2.05 -3.24 3.26
C GLY A 50 -3.13 -4.06 2.54
N VAL A 51 -4.41 -3.90 2.91
CA VAL A 51 -5.54 -4.56 2.25
C VAL A 51 -5.70 -4.03 0.81
N THR A 52 -5.62 -2.71 0.62
CA THR A 52 -5.68 -2.09 -0.71
C THR A 52 -4.53 -2.57 -1.59
N GLY A 53 -3.31 -2.61 -1.06
CA GLY A 53 -2.13 -3.14 -1.74
C GLY A 53 -2.28 -4.62 -2.07
N PHE A 54 -2.84 -5.42 -1.17
CA PHE A 54 -3.10 -6.84 -1.43
C PHE A 54 -4.09 -7.04 -2.58
N ALA A 55 -5.20 -6.28 -2.59
CA ALA A 55 -6.18 -6.33 -3.67
C ALA A 55 -5.57 -5.93 -5.02
N LEU A 56 -4.87 -4.79 -5.07
CA LEU A 56 -4.18 -4.31 -6.28
C LEU A 56 -3.12 -5.30 -6.76
N GLY A 57 -2.32 -5.85 -5.84
CA GLY A 57 -1.31 -6.85 -6.15
C GLY A 57 -1.89 -8.18 -6.64
N GLY A 58 -3.08 -8.56 -6.18
CA GLY A 58 -3.81 -9.73 -6.66
C GLY A 58 -4.28 -9.57 -8.10
N VAL A 59 -4.87 -8.42 -8.43
CA VAL A 59 -5.28 -8.08 -9.80
C VAL A 59 -4.06 -8.00 -10.72
N PHE A 60 -3.03 -7.26 -10.30
CA PHE A 60 -1.79 -7.14 -11.07
C PHE A 60 -1.10 -8.50 -11.27
N GLY A 61 -1.07 -9.35 -10.24
CA GLY A 61 -0.47 -10.68 -10.31
C GLY A 61 -1.25 -11.65 -11.20
N LEU A 62 -2.59 -11.53 -11.24
CA LEU A 62 -3.41 -12.30 -12.17
C LEU A 62 -3.17 -11.85 -13.62
N PHE A 63 -3.08 -10.54 -13.84
CA PHE A 63 -2.78 -9.97 -15.15
C PHE A 63 -1.37 -10.38 -15.65
N MET A 64 -0.35 -10.24 -14.81
CA MET A 64 1.01 -10.70 -15.14
C MET A 64 1.09 -12.22 -15.37
N ALA A 65 0.33 -13.01 -14.60
CA ALA A 65 0.22 -14.44 -14.85
C ALA A 65 -0.40 -14.69 -16.23
N SER A 66 -1.49 -14.01 -16.60
CA SER A 66 -2.13 -14.19 -17.92
C SER A 66 -1.20 -13.88 -19.09
N MET A 67 -0.38 -12.82 -19.03
CA MET A 67 0.54 -12.44 -20.10
C MET A 67 1.73 -13.40 -20.24
N ALA A 68 2.16 -14.03 -19.15
CA ALA A 68 3.30 -14.96 -19.16
C ALA A 68 2.99 -16.30 -19.87
N TYR A 69 1.72 -16.58 -20.20
CA TYR A 69 1.33 -17.82 -20.88
C TYR A 69 1.42 -17.75 -22.41
N ASP A 70 1.61 -16.57 -23.02
CA ASP A 70 1.80 -16.44 -24.48
C ASP A 70 3.21 -16.81 -24.98
N THR A 71 4.17 -17.08 -24.07
CA THR A 71 5.55 -17.45 -24.44
C THR A 71 5.85 -18.93 -24.14
N PRO A 72 5.73 -19.86 -25.11
CA PRO A 72 5.93 -21.30 -24.91
C PRO A 72 7.41 -21.76 -24.85
N LEU A 73 8.38 -20.86 -24.67
CA LEU A 73 9.79 -21.22 -24.47
C LEU A 73 10.39 -20.47 -23.28
N GLY A 74 10.57 -21.19 -22.17
CA GLY A 74 11.63 -20.89 -21.19
C GLY A 74 11.58 -19.55 -20.47
N ALA A 75 10.43 -18.88 -20.37
CA ALA A 75 10.34 -17.65 -19.59
C ALA A 75 10.41 -17.95 -18.09
N THR A 76 11.62 -17.84 -17.53
CA THR A 76 11.87 -17.65 -16.11
C THR A 76 11.13 -16.38 -15.66
N GLY A 77 9.89 -16.52 -15.21
CA GLY A 77 9.18 -15.41 -14.58
C GLY A 77 9.93 -14.91 -13.33
N PRO A 78 9.70 -13.66 -12.87
CA PRO A 78 10.48 -13.02 -11.80
C PRO A 78 10.41 -13.68 -10.41
N HIS A 79 9.82 -14.88 -10.28
CA HIS A 79 9.64 -15.63 -9.03
C HIS A 79 10.08 -17.09 -9.12
N GLY A 80 10.98 -17.44 -10.06
CA GLY A 80 11.80 -18.66 -9.97
C GLY A 80 11.05 -20.00 -9.97
N LEU A 81 9.76 -20.04 -10.30
CA LEU A 81 9.01 -21.29 -10.35
C LEU A 81 9.27 -21.99 -11.69
N ASN A 82 10.11 -23.02 -11.64
CA ASN A 82 10.36 -23.99 -12.71
C ASN A 82 9.09 -24.82 -12.98
N THR A 83 8.11 -24.26 -13.69
CA THR A 83 6.99 -25.04 -14.19
C THR A 83 7.43 -25.75 -15.46
N ASN A 84 7.68 -27.05 -15.37
CA ASN A 84 7.96 -27.93 -16.51
C ASN A 84 6.73 -27.98 -17.44
N VAL A 85 6.57 -26.97 -18.32
CA VAL A 85 5.47 -26.87 -19.30
C VAL A 85 5.39 -28.10 -20.21
N LYS A 86 6.51 -28.78 -20.42
CA LYS A 86 6.60 -30.03 -21.20
C LYS A 86 5.77 -31.18 -20.64
N SER A 87 5.51 -31.23 -19.33
CA SER A 87 4.71 -32.31 -18.75
C SER A 87 3.22 -31.99 -18.67
N ILE A 88 2.75 -30.81 -19.09
CA ILE A 88 1.34 -30.39 -18.94
C ILE A 88 0.53 -30.69 -20.21
N ALA A 89 1.15 -30.61 -21.39
CA ALA A 89 0.49 -30.83 -22.68
C ALA A 89 -0.07 -32.27 -22.85
N ASP A 90 0.54 -33.26 -22.21
CA ASP A 90 0.13 -34.67 -22.29
C ASP A 90 -0.97 -35.07 -21.28
N LEU A 91 -1.39 -34.17 -20.38
CA LEU A 91 -2.46 -34.46 -19.41
C LEU A 91 -3.86 -34.18 -19.99
N PRO A 92 -4.94 -34.80 -19.47
CA PRO A 92 -6.30 -34.47 -19.90
C PRO A 92 -6.62 -32.98 -19.66
N PHE A 93 -7.36 -32.35 -20.60
CA PHE A 93 -7.70 -30.92 -20.58
C PHE A 93 -8.23 -30.41 -19.22
N LYS A 94 -9.02 -31.22 -18.51
CA LYS A 94 -9.53 -30.87 -17.17
C LYS A 94 -8.42 -30.70 -16.13
N GLN A 95 -7.36 -31.51 -16.22
CA GLN A 95 -6.23 -31.45 -15.31
C GLN A 95 -5.25 -30.33 -15.69
N GLN A 96 -5.09 -30.05 -16.99
CA GLN A 96 -4.34 -28.89 -17.47
C GLN A 96 -4.96 -27.59 -16.96
N VAL A 97 -6.27 -27.44 -17.11
CA VAL A 97 -7.01 -26.26 -16.64
C VAL A 97 -6.90 -26.12 -15.11
N LYS A 98 -7.04 -27.21 -14.36
CA LYS A 98 -6.90 -27.18 -12.90
C LYS A 98 -5.50 -26.76 -12.44
N ILE A 99 -4.46 -27.27 -13.09
CA ILE A 99 -3.06 -26.93 -12.79
C ILE A 99 -2.79 -25.47 -13.17
N GLN A 100 -3.32 -25.01 -14.31
CA GLN A 100 -3.20 -23.63 -14.78
C GLN A 100 -3.85 -22.64 -13.81
N PHE A 101 -5.10 -22.85 -13.42
CA PHE A 101 -5.77 -22.00 -12.43
C PHE A 101 -5.05 -22.02 -11.07
N ALA A 102 -4.50 -23.17 -10.67
CA ALA A 102 -3.72 -23.28 -9.44
C ALA A 102 -2.40 -22.48 -9.52
N ASP A 103 -1.69 -22.49 -10.66
CA ASP A 103 -0.46 -21.73 -10.85
C ASP A 103 -0.75 -20.22 -10.93
N MET A 104 -1.77 -19.81 -11.69
CA MET A 104 -2.24 -18.43 -11.76
C MET A 104 -2.60 -17.89 -10.37
N GLY A 105 -3.35 -18.67 -9.58
CA GLY A 105 -3.72 -18.31 -8.21
C GLY A 105 -2.52 -18.17 -7.28
N LYS A 106 -1.53 -19.08 -7.36
CA LYS A 106 -0.29 -18.99 -6.57
C LYS A 106 0.52 -17.74 -6.90
N ARG A 107 0.66 -17.41 -8.19
CA ARG A 107 1.38 -16.21 -8.65
C ARG A 107 0.66 -14.93 -8.22
N SER A 108 -0.65 -14.87 -8.43
CA SER A 108 -1.49 -13.75 -7.99
C SER A 108 -1.40 -13.55 -6.48
N TYR A 109 -1.48 -14.62 -5.69
CA TYR A 109 -1.37 -14.57 -4.24
C TYR A 109 0.03 -14.12 -3.75
N SER A 110 1.10 -14.60 -4.40
CA SER A 110 2.46 -14.14 -4.10
C SER A 110 2.63 -12.64 -4.38
N SER A 111 2.09 -12.17 -5.51
CA SER A 111 2.07 -10.75 -5.85
C SER A 111 1.27 -9.94 -4.82
N ALA A 112 0.04 -10.37 -4.52
CA ALA A 112 -0.81 -9.75 -3.50
C ALA A 112 -0.11 -9.62 -2.15
N LYS A 113 0.59 -10.66 -1.69
CA LYS A 113 1.39 -10.61 -0.46
C LYS A 113 2.47 -9.54 -0.52
N ASN A 114 3.23 -9.46 -1.61
CA ASN A 114 4.30 -8.48 -1.76
C ASN A 114 3.72 -7.05 -1.73
N PHE A 115 2.72 -6.75 -2.56
CA PHE A 115 2.12 -5.42 -2.60
C PHE A 115 1.39 -5.04 -1.30
N GLY A 116 0.74 -6.00 -0.64
CA GLY A 116 0.15 -5.77 0.67
C GLY A 116 1.21 -5.46 1.74
N TYR A 117 2.35 -6.16 1.71
CA TYR A 117 3.47 -5.90 2.62
C TYR A 117 4.12 -4.53 2.37
N LEU A 118 4.30 -4.16 1.08
CA LEU A 118 4.78 -2.83 0.69
C LEU A 118 3.85 -1.73 1.20
N GLY A 119 2.55 -1.84 0.93
CA GLY A 119 1.55 -0.84 1.33
C GLY A 119 1.42 -0.70 2.85
N LEU A 120 1.48 -1.82 3.57
CA LEU A 120 1.41 -1.84 5.04
C LEU A 120 2.60 -1.11 5.67
N ILE A 121 3.83 -1.42 5.22
CA ILE A 121 5.03 -0.79 5.79
C ILE A 121 5.08 0.69 5.41
N TYR A 122 4.83 1.02 4.14
CA TYR A 122 4.91 2.40 3.66
C TYR A 122 4.00 3.33 4.46
N ALA A 123 2.70 2.99 4.54
CA ALA A 123 1.72 3.81 5.27
C ALA A 123 1.99 3.85 6.78
N GLY A 124 2.53 2.77 7.35
CA GLY A 124 2.92 2.72 8.75
C GLY A 124 4.10 3.63 9.06
N VAL A 125 5.16 3.58 8.25
CA VAL A 125 6.36 4.42 8.42
C VAL A 125 6.02 5.89 8.21
N GLU A 126 5.25 6.20 7.15
CA GLU A 126 4.79 7.56 6.88
C GLU A 126 3.99 8.12 8.06
N CYS A 127 2.98 7.40 8.55
CA CYS A 127 2.18 7.86 9.69
C CYS A 127 3.00 8.04 10.98
N CYS A 128 3.97 7.16 11.24
CA CYS A 128 4.87 7.31 12.37
C CYS A 128 5.76 8.56 12.25
N LEU A 129 6.27 8.86 11.05
CA LEU A 129 7.08 10.05 10.79
C LEU A 129 6.25 11.33 10.89
N GLU A 130 5.04 11.33 10.34
CA GLU A 130 4.08 12.42 10.49
C GLU A 130 3.75 12.70 11.96
N SER A 131 3.49 11.64 12.73
CA SER A 131 3.18 11.74 14.16
C SER A 131 4.37 12.26 14.97
N PHE A 132 5.60 11.88 14.61
CA PHE A 132 6.81 12.34 15.28
C PHE A 132 7.16 13.80 14.95
N ARG A 133 7.00 14.21 13.69
CA ARG A 133 7.41 15.55 13.21
C ARG A 133 6.29 16.59 13.31
N GLY A 134 5.04 16.16 13.39
CA GLY A 134 3.86 17.04 13.46
C GLY A 134 3.66 17.90 12.20
N LYS A 135 4.21 17.49 11.06
CA LYS A 135 4.10 18.18 9.77
C LYS A 135 3.79 17.17 8.68
N ASN A 136 3.07 17.58 7.64
CA ASN A 136 2.81 16.79 6.43
C ASN A 136 3.48 17.49 5.22
N ASP A 137 4.70 17.07 4.91
CA ASP A 137 5.52 17.60 3.82
C ASP A 137 6.10 16.49 2.95
N LEU A 138 6.58 16.85 1.75
CA LEU A 138 7.18 15.93 0.77
C LEU A 138 8.29 15.07 1.40
N TYR A 139 9.03 15.62 2.36
CA TYR A 139 10.11 14.91 3.06
C TYR A 139 9.63 13.67 3.81
N ASN A 140 8.38 13.65 4.29
CA ASN A 140 7.83 12.48 4.97
C ASN A 140 7.66 11.31 4.01
N GLY A 141 7.11 11.52 2.82
CA GLY A 141 6.97 10.45 1.82
C GLY A 141 8.32 9.99 1.28
N VAL A 142 9.27 10.92 1.06
CA VAL A 142 10.63 10.57 0.62
C VAL A 142 11.36 9.73 1.66
N SER A 143 11.31 10.12 2.93
CA SER A 143 11.97 9.38 4.02
C SER A 143 11.25 8.07 4.32
N ALA A 144 9.91 8.03 4.29
CA ALA A 144 9.14 6.79 4.41
C ALA A 144 9.45 5.83 3.26
N GLY A 145 9.54 6.33 2.03
CA GLY A 145 9.97 5.57 0.86
C GLY A 145 11.37 5.00 1.04
N CYS A 146 12.34 5.81 1.43
CA CYS A 146 13.71 5.33 1.69
C CYS A 146 13.77 4.24 2.75
N ILE A 147 13.12 4.45 3.90
CA ILE A 147 13.12 3.49 5.02
C ILE A 147 12.44 2.18 4.60
N THR A 148 11.30 2.28 3.89
CA THR A 148 10.57 1.12 3.40
C THR A 148 11.42 0.35 2.37
N GLY A 149 11.91 1.02 1.34
CA GLY A 149 12.70 0.41 0.27
C GLY A 149 14.03 -0.18 0.76
N GLY A 150 14.73 0.54 1.65
CA GLY A 150 15.96 0.07 2.27
C GLY A 150 15.72 -1.12 3.22
N GLY A 151 14.65 -1.07 4.01
CA GLY A 151 14.27 -2.15 4.93
C GLY A 151 13.88 -3.45 4.22
N LEU A 152 13.19 -3.34 3.08
CA LEU A 152 12.81 -4.49 2.27
C LEU A 152 14.02 -5.14 1.58
N ALA A 153 14.97 -4.30 1.13
CA ALA A 153 16.18 -4.76 0.46
C ALA A 153 17.33 -5.12 1.41
N TYR A 154 17.15 -5.02 2.73
CA TYR A 154 18.23 -5.22 3.71
C TYR A 154 18.91 -6.60 3.58
N LYS A 155 18.13 -7.65 3.27
CA LYS A 155 18.66 -9.01 3.09
C LYS A 155 19.55 -9.15 1.86
N GLY A 156 19.43 -8.24 0.90
CA GLY A 156 20.27 -8.18 -0.29
C GLY A 156 21.64 -7.52 -0.06
N GLY A 157 21.95 -7.10 1.17
CA GLY A 157 23.19 -6.40 1.51
C GLY A 157 23.09 -4.86 1.40
N PRO A 158 24.15 -4.13 1.82
CA PRO A 158 24.10 -2.67 1.96
C PRO A 158 23.92 -1.93 0.64
N GLN A 159 24.48 -2.43 -0.47
CA GLN A 159 24.31 -1.84 -1.80
C GLN A 159 22.86 -1.95 -2.27
N SER A 160 22.24 -3.12 -2.09
CA SER A 160 20.83 -3.36 -2.41
C SER A 160 19.90 -2.49 -1.56
N ALA A 161 20.21 -2.32 -0.27
CA ALA A 161 19.48 -1.41 0.61
C ALA A 161 19.60 0.04 0.18
N ALA A 162 20.79 0.50 -0.24
CA ALA A 162 21.00 1.85 -0.74
C ALA A 162 20.23 2.11 -2.04
N VAL A 163 20.27 1.17 -2.98
CA VAL A 163 19.49 1.25 -4.24
C VAL A 163 17.99 1.21 -3.95
N GLY A 164 17.54 0.33 -3.05
CA GLY A 164 16.15 0.24 -2.62
C GLY A 164 15.66 1.53 -1.98
N CYS A 165 16.44 2.11 -1.06
CA CYS A 165 16.14 3.41 -0.47
C CYS A 165 16.04 4.49 -1.54
N ALA A 166 17.04 4.63 -2.41
CA ALA A 166 17.05 5.67 -3.44
C ALA A 166 15.88 5.53 -4.42
N GLY A 167 15.58 4.31 -4.87
CA GLY A 167 14.47 4.04 -5.80
C GLY A 167 13.10 4.34 -5.20
N PHE A 168 12.82 3.85 -4.00
CA PHE A 168 11.54 4.12 -3.33
C PHE A 168 11.41 5.58 -2.89
N ALA A 169 12.50 6.22 -2.45
CA ALA A 169 12.51 7.64 -2.12
C ALA A 169 12.17 8.50 -3.35
N ALA A 170 12.78 8.21 -4.50
CA ALA A 170 12.51 8.93 -5.74
C ALA A 170 11.07 8.70 -6.24
N PHE A 171 10.58 7.46 -6.16
CA PHE A 171 9.20 7.14 -6.52
C PHE A 171 8.20 7.87 -5.62
N SER A 172 8.39 7.83 -4.30
CA SER A 172 7.54 8.58 -3.36
C SER A 172 7.62 10.08 -3.58
N ALA A 173 8.81 10.63 -3.85
CA ALA A 173 8.96 12.05 -4.20
C ALA A 173 8.13 12.42 -5.43
N ALA A 174 8.18 11.60 -6.48
CA ALA A 174 7.46 11.85 -7.72
C ALA A 174 5.94 11.79 -7.52
N ILE A 175 5.45 10.79 -6.79
CA ILE A 175 4.02 10.62 -6.50
C ILE A 175 3.52 11.76 -5.61
N ASP A 176 4.23 12.11 -4.53
CA ASP A 176 3.81 13.21 -3.67
C ASP A 176 3.90 14.56 -4.38
N TRP A 177 4.90 14.76 -5.24
CA TRP A 177 4.98 15.96 -6.06
C TRP A 177 3.82 16.06 -7.05
N TYR A 178 3.48 14.95 -7.71
CA TYR A 178 2.34 14.87 -8.62
C TYR A 178 1.02 15.18 -7.90
N MET A 179 0.74 14.49 -6.79
CA MET A 179 -0.49 14.71 -6.02
C MET A 179 -0.59 16.12 -5.43
N ARG A 180 0.53 16.71 -4.98
CA ARG A 180 0.55 18.07 -4.41
C ARG A 180 0.58 19.18 -5.46
N SER A 181 0.85 18.87 -6.74
CA SER A 181 0.95 19.88 -7.79
C SER A 181 -0.40 20.57 -8.05
N GLU A 182 -1.51 19.88 -7.79
CA GLU A 182 -2.87 20.40 -7.97
C GLU A 182 -3.36 21.21 -6.76
N ASP A 183 -2.91 20.86 -5.55
CA ASP A 183 -3.30 21.50 -4.27
C ASP A 183 -2.43 22.72 -3.90
N GLY A 184 -1.66 23.23 -4.88
CA GLY A 184 -0.74 24.35 -4.71
C GLY A 184 -1.43 25.67 -4.32
N ARG A 185 -0.62 26.71 -4.09
CA ARG A 185 -1.20 28.06 -4.02
C ARG A 185 -1.85 28.35 -5.38
N PRO A 186 -3.09 28.85 -5.41
CA PRO A 186 -3.71 29.23 -6.67
C PRO A 186 -2.78 30.21 -7.38
N PRO A 187 -2.57 30.04 -8.69
CA PRO A 187 -1.77 30.99 -9.45
C PRO A 187 -2.41 32.37 -9.33
N LYS A 188 -1.63 33.44 -9.52
CA LYS A 188 -2.16 34.80 -9.44
C LYS A 188 -3.21 35.07 -10.51
N ASP A 189 -3.04 34.43 -11.67
CA ASP A 189 -3.94 34.48 -12.81
C ASP A 189 -4.02 33.06 -13.41
N ASP A 190 -5.21 32.64 -13.89
CA ASP A 190 -5.47 31.31 -14.46
C ASP A 190 -4.87 31.11 -15.88
N PHE A 191 -4.06 32.06 -16.34
CA PHE A 191 -3.42 32.03 -17.64
C PHE A 191 -1.95 31.63 -17.48
N ASN A 192 -1.57 30.52 -18.11
CA ASN A 192 -0.18 30.15 -18.31
C ASN A 192 0.39 31.02 -19.45
N GLU A 193 0.99 32.16 -19.12
CA GLU A 193 1.99 32.82 -20.00
C GLU A 193 3.38 32.20 -19.80
#